data_AF-A0AA38LK34-F1
#
_entry.id   AF-A0AA38LK34-F1
#
_cell.length_a   1.000
_cell.length_b   1.000
_cell.length_c   1.000
_cell.angle_alpha   90.00
_cell.angle_beta   90.00
_cell.angle_gamma   90.00
#
_symmetry.space_group_name_H-M   'P 1'
#
loop_
_entity.id
_entity.type
_entity.pdbx_description
1 polymer ?
#
loop_
_entity_poly.entity_id
_entity_poly.type
_entity_poly.pdbx_seq_one_letter_code
_entity_poly.pdbx_strand_id
1 'polypeptide(L)'
;ETYKRKLAEALLHDSNGIDQKNLAFKKTSKTASEFSKHLFLDTYIDDDNSVCKSYRHIPESPERVLDAPDLLDDYYLNLLDWSCKNVVAIALGSTAYLWNASSSCIEMLMQSESSNEDDCLTSLAWADDGIHIALGLNNSEIQLWDVVQMRL
;
A
#
# COMPACT_ATOMS: atom_id res chain seq x y z
N GLU A 1 18.84 21.11 -35.69
CA GLU A 1 19.68 22.18 -35.10
C GLU A 1 18.88 23.37 -34.56
N THR A 2 17.80 23.78 -35.23
CA THR A 2 16.91 24.89 -34.84
C THR A 2 16.29 24.78 -33.44
N TYR A 3 15.91 23.57 -33.00
CA TYR A 3 15.33 23.34 -31.67
C TYR A 3 16.30 23.67 -30.53
N LYS A 4 17.56 23.22 -30.63
CA LYS A 4 18.59 23.48 -29.61
C LYS A 4 18.88 24.97 -29.47
N ARG A 5 18.85 25.70 -30.58
CA ARG A 5 19.05 27.14 -30.61
C ARG A 5 17.90 27.89 -29.92
N LYS A 6 16.63 27.51 -30.20
CA LYS A 6 15.45 28.09 -29.53
C LYS A 6 15.44 27.82 -28.03
N LEU A 7 15.85 26.62 -27.60
CA LEU A 7 15.96 26.26 -26.19
C LEU A 7 17.01 27.11 -25.47
N ALA A 8 18.19 27.28 -26.08
CA ALA A 8 19.27 28.09 -25.50
C ALA A 8 18.89 29.57 -25.40
N GLU A 9 18.19 30.10 -26.40
CA GLU A 9 17.67 31.47 -26.41
C GLU A 9 16.63 31.69 -25.29
N ALA A 10 15.73 30.74 -25.07
CA ALA A 10 14.74 30.81 -23.99
C ALA A 10 15.34 30.72 -22.58
N LEU A 11 16.47 30.03 -22.40
CA LEU A 11 17.11 29.83 -21.09
C LEU A 11 18.04 30.98 -20.67
N LEU A 12 18.55 31.75 -21.64
CA LEU A 12 19.64 32.72 -21.42
C LEU A 12 19.21 34.18 -21.63
N HIS A 13 17.95 34.44 -21.98
CA HIS A 13 17.45 35.80 -22.14
C HIS A 13 16.89 36.34 -20.82
N ASP A 14 17.76 36.79 -19.92
CA ASP A 14 17.40 37.93 -19.08
C ASP A 14 18.63 38.81 -18.80
N SER A 15 18.72 39.87 -19.60
CA SER A 15 19.62 40.99 -19.40
C SER A 15 19.14 41.78 -18.20
N ASN A 16 19.55 41.37 -17.00
CA ASN A 16 19.71 42.22 -15.81
C ASN A 16 20.40 41.43 -14.70
N GLY A 17 21.73 41.37 -14.75
CA GLY A 17 22.64 41.43 -13.59
C GLY A 17 22.29 40.69 -12.29
N ILE A 18 21.72 39.48 -12.34
CA ILE A 18 21.60 38.61 -11.17
C ILE A 18 22.15 37.23 -11.55
N ASP A 19 23.22 36.84 -10.85
CA ASP A 19 23.94 35.59 -11.01
C ASP A 19 23.00 34.38 -11.16
N GLN A 20 22.88 33.85 -12.38
CA GLN A 20 22.33 32.51 -12.61
C GLN A 20 23.30 31.49 -11.97
N LYS A 21 23.07 31.17 -10.69
CA LYS A 21 23.69 30.02 -10.01
C LYS A 21 23.20 28.74 -10.67
N ASN A 22 23.91 28.31 -11.71
CA ASN A 22 23.79 26.94 -12.21
C ASN A 22 24.21 25.98 -11.08
N LEU A 23 23.23 25.29 -10.49
CA LEU A 23 23.48 24.18 -9.57
C LEU A 23 24.11 23.02 -10.34
N ALA A 24 25.43 23.05 -10.47
CA ALA A 24 26.19 21.92 -10.98
C ALA A 24 26.20 20.82 -9.92
N PHE A 25 25.45 19.76 -10.13
CA PHE A 25 25.61 18.52 -9.37
C PHE A 25 26.94 17.89 -9.75
N LYS A 26 27.99 18.17 -8.97
CA LYS A 26 29.34 17.61 -9.17
C LYS A 26 29.46 16.14 -8.74
N LYS A 27 28.34 15.46 -8.53
CA LYS A 27 28.29 14.05 -8.13
C LYS A 27 27.64 13.25 -9.25
N THR A 28 28.46 12.60 -10.05
CA THR A 28 28.01 11.52 -10.93
C THR A 28 27.32 10.47 -10.07
N SER A 29 26.06 10.16 -10.39
CA SER A 29 25.31 9.10 -9.72
C SER A 29 26.12 7.81 -9.79
N LYS A 30 26.42 7.23 -8.62
CA LYS A 30 27.10 5.95 -8.53
C LYS A 30 26.26 4.89 -9.25
N THR A 31 26.90 4.18 -10.17
CA THR A 31 26.28 3.14 -11.00
C THR A 31 25.52 2.16 -10.12
N ALA A 32 24.33 1.72 -10.53
CA ALA A 32 23.39 0.92 -9.73
C ALA A 32 23.99 -0.34 -9.05
N SER A 33 25.14 -0.82 -9.51
CA SER A 33 25.91 -1.91 -8.89
C SER A 33 26.54 -1.55 -7.53
N GLU A 34 26.81 -0.27 -7.22
CA GLU A 34 27.31 0.14 -5.90
C GLU A 34 26.22 0.22 -4.82
N PHE A 35 24.95 0.37 -5.20
CA PHE A 35 23.85 0.45 -4.24
C PHE A 35 23.61 -0.89 -3.54
N SER A 36 23.75 -1.99 -4.29
CA SER A 36 23.62 -3.36 -3.78
C SER A 36 24.73 -3.74 -2.80
N LYS A 37 25.93 -3.16 -2.95
CA LYS A 37 27.07 -3.44 -2.09
C LYS A 37 26.95 -2.77 -0.72
N HIS A 38 26.32 -1.59 -0.66
CA HIS A 38 26.13 -0.86 0.59
C HIS A 38 25.07 -1.45 1.52
N LEU A 39 24.25 -2.39 1.02
CA LEU A 39 23.25 -3.07 1.84
C LEU A 39 23.82 -4.30 2.58
N PHE A 40 24.99 -4.82 2.17
CA PHE A 40 25.46 -6.13 2.64
C PHE A 40 26.95 -6.25 2.99
N LEU A 41 27.76 -5.19 2.95
CA LEU A 41 29.19 -5.32 3.27
C LEU A 41 29.80 -4.10 3.98
N ASP A 42 29.36 -3.82 5.21
CA ASP A 42 30.18 -3.12 6.21
C ASP A 42 30.45 -4.07 7.39
N THR A 43 31.17 -5.17 7.12
CA THR A 43 31.69 -6.08 8.15
C THR A 43 33.23 -6.07 8.18
N TYR A 44 33.80 -4.87 8.25
CA TYR A 44 35.16 -4.69 8.78
C TYR A 44 35.13 -3.51 9.75
N ILE A 45 34.98 -3.83 11.03
CA ILE A 45 35.19 -2.90 12.12
C ILE A 45 36.68 -3.00 12.47
N ASP A 46 37.49 -2.10 11.93
CA ASP A 46 38.72 -1.66 12.57
C ASP A 46 38.54 -0.15 12.80
N ASP A 47 37.94 0.19 13.93
CA ASP A 47 38.28 1.41 14.65
C ASP A 47 37.64 1.35 16.05
N ASP A 48 38.54 1.32 17.03
CA ASP A 48 38.28 1.46 18.46
C ASP A 48 37.46 2.74 18.70
N ASN A 49 36.36 2.64 19.45
CA ASN A 49 35.42 3.72 19.84
C ASN A 49 34.26 4.15 18.91
N SER A 50 33.80 3.36 17.94
CA SER A 50 32.54 3.68 17.23
C SER A 50 31.30 3.15 17.98
N VAL A 51 30.36 4.04 18.32
CA VAL A 51 29.02 3.67 18.81
C VAL A 51 28.34 2.84 17.72
N CYS A 52 28.22 1.53 17.91
CA CYS A 52 27.52 0.63 17.00
C CYS A 52 26.11 1.17 16.75
N LYS A 53 25.84 1.58 15.51
CA LYS A 53 24.50 1.98 15.08
C LYS A 53 23.62 0.74 15.14
N SER A 54 22.79 0.64 16.17
CA SER A 54 21.78 -0.42 16.29
C SER A 54 20.75 -0.20 15.19
N TYR A 55 20.71 -1.11 14.23
CA TYR A 55 19.66 -1.15 13.21
C TYR A 55 18.41 -1.78 13.82
N ARG A 56 17.23 -1.22 13.52
CA ARG A 56 15.94 -1.78 13.94
C ARG A 56 15.79 -3.17 13.34
N HIS A 57 15.63 -4.18 14.19
CA HIS A 57 15.27 -5.53 13.76
C HIS A 57 13.83 -5.54 13.23
N ILE A 58 13.62 -6.12 12.05
CA ILE A 58 12.30 -6.37 11.45
C ILE A 58 12.14 -7.89 11.35
N PRO A 59 11.09 -8.49 11.96
CA PRO A 59 10.83 -9.92 11.84
C PRO A 59 10.66 -10.34 10.37
N GLU A 60 11.24 -11.46 9.98
CA GLU A 60 11.10 -12.04 8.64
C GLU A 60 9.86 -12.94 8.49
N SER A 61 9.29 -13.39 9.62
CA SER A 61 8.10 -14.21 9.67
C SER A 61 6.87 -13.39 10.07
N PRO A 62 5.67 -13.74 9.55
CA PRO A 62 4.43 -13.11 10.00
C PRO A 62 4.18 -13.37 11.49
N GLU A 63 3.58 -12.41 12.17
CA GLU A 63 3.13 -12.61 13.56
C GLU A 63 1.93 -13.55 13.63
N ARG A 64 1.02 -13.46 12.65
CA ARG A 64 -0.21 -14.26 12.57
C ARG A 64 -0.49 -14.65 11.13
N VAL A 65 -1.09 -15.82 10.98
CA VAL A 65 -1.57 -16.36 9.71
C VAL A 65 -3.03 -16.73 9.93
N LEU A 66 -3.90 -16.24 9.05
CA LEU A 66 -5.31 -16.57 9.02
C LEU A 66 -5.59 -17.36 7.75
N ASP A 67 -6.46 -18.35 7.85
CA ASP A 67 -6.91 -19.10 6.69
C ASP A 67 -7.91 -18.24 5.91
N ALA A 68 -7.75 -18.19 4.58
CA ALA A 68 -8.61 -17.48 3.66
C ALA A 68 -9.11 -18.44 2.57
N PRO A 69 -10.00 -19.40 2.93
CA PRO A 69 -10.62 -20.27 1.93
C PRO A 69 -11.43 -19.43 0.93
N ASP A 70 -11.47 -19.84 -0.33
CA ASP A 70 -12.26 -19.18 -1.38
C ASP A 70 -11.90 -17.72 -1.65
N LEU A 71 -10.71 -17.27 -1.23
CA LEU A 71 -10.16 -16.00 -1.66
C LEU A 71 -9.90 -16.06 -3.17
N LEU A 72 -10.55 -15.16 -3.91
CA LEU A 72 -10.40 -15.10 -5.37
C LEU A 72 -9.04 -14.51 -5.75
N ASP A 73 -8.28 -15.26 -6.55
CA ASP A 73 -7.00 -14.83 -7.12
C ASP A 73 -7.23 -14.03 -8.41
N ASP A 74 -7.75 -12.81 -8.24
CA ASP A 74 -7.95 -11.85 -9.34
C ASP A 74 -7.34 -10.50 -8.96
N TYR A 75 -6.42 -10.04 -9.81
CA TYR A 75 -5.66 -8.80 -9.66
C TYR A 75 -6.53 -7.54 -9.57
N TYR A 76 -7.74 -7.56 -10.14
CA TYR A 76 -8.60 -6.38 -10.20
C TYR A 76 -9.50 -6.20 -8.97
N LEU A 77 -9.52 -7.16 -8.05
CA LEU A 77 -10.39 -7.14 -6.88
C LEU A 77 -9.70 -6.48 -5.68
N ASN A 78 -10.49 -5.84 -4.83
CA ASN A 78 -10.03 -5.21 -3.58
C ASN A 78 -10.74 -5.87 -2.38
N LEU A 79 -10.37 -7.11 -2.09
CA LEU A 79 -11.12 -8.01 -1.20
C LEU A 79 -10.80 -7.90 0.30
N LEU A 80 -9.98 -6.93 0.70
CA LEU A 80 -9.55 -6.78 2.09
C LEU A 80 -9.41 -5.31 2.45
N ASP A 81 -9.94 -4.93 3.60
CA ASP A 81 -9.70 -3.61 4.18
C ASP A 81 -9.68 -3.65 5.72
N TRP A 82 -8.90 -2.76 6.34
CA TRP A 82 -8.67 -2.74 7.79
C TRP A 82 -9.15 -1.43 8.40
N SER A 83 -10.18 -1.51 9.24
CA SER A 83 -10.78 -0.35 9.88
C SER A 83 -9.91 0.28 10.97
N CYS A 84 -10.19 1.55 11.26
CA CYS A 84 -9.62 2.28 12.39
C CYS A 84 -9.99 1.68 13.78
N LYS A 85 -10.95 0.74 13.82
CA LYS A 85 -11.37 0.02 15.04
C LYS A 85 -10.70 -1.36 15.20
N ASN A 86 -9.65 -1.61 14.41
CA ASN A 86 -8.90 -2.86 14.45
C ASN A 86 -9.72 -4.09 14.00
N VAL A 87 -10.65 -3.87 13.09
CA VAL A 87 -11.44 -4.93 12.45
C VAL A 87 -11.01 -5.04 10.99
N VAL A 88 -10.56 -6.23 10.60
CA VAL A 88 -10.25 -6.57 9.21
C VAL A 88 -11.51 -7.12 8.57
N ALA A 89 -11.93 -6.53 7.46
CA ALA A 89 -12.96 -7.09 6.61
C ALA A 89 -12.28 -7.85 5.46
N ILE A 90 -12.76 -9.06 5.17
CA ILE A 90 -12.26 -9.88 4.06
C ILE A 90 -13.42 -10.53 3.30
N ALA A 91 -13.34 -10.50 1.97
CA ALA A 91 -14.30 -11.12 1.09
C ALA A 91 -13.75 -12.47 0.60
N LEU A 92 -14.50 -13.53 0.89
CA LEU A 92 -14.18 -14.91 0.55
C LEU A 92 -15.35 -15.47 -0.28
N GLY A 93 -15.14 -15.62 -1.59
CA GLY A 93 -16.20 -15.93 -2.56
C GLY A 93 -17.36 -14.92 -2.51
N SER A 94 -18.53 -15.42 -2.10
CA SER A 94 -19.78 -14.65 -1.97
C SER A 94 -20.05 -14.12 -0.55
N THR A 95 -19.10 -14.27 0.37
CA THR A 95 -19.27 -13.98 1.80
C THR A 95 -18.27 -12.93 2.28
N ALA A 96 -18.73 -11.95 3.07
CA ALA A 96 -17.86 -11.01 3.77
C ALA A 96 -17.73 -11.42 5.24
N TYR A 97 -16.50 -11.49 5.73
CA TYR A 97 -16.17 -11.77 7.13
C TYR A 97 -15.49 -10.57 7.79
N LEU A 98 -15.76 -10.41 9.07
CA LEU A 98 -15.12 -9.44 9.95
C LEU A 98 -14.27 -10.19 10.97
N TRP A 99 -12.98 -9.86 11.04
CA TRP A 99 -12.07 -10.36 12.05
C TRP A 99 -11.58 -9.22 12.95
N ASN A 100 -11.87 -9.30 14.23
CA ASN A 100 -11.38 -8.34 15.22
C ASN A 100 -9.97 -8.73 15.67
N ALA A 101 -8.97 -7.93 15.32
CA ALA A 101 -7.57 -8.25 15.62
C ALA A 101 -7.22 -8.13 17.11
N SER A 102 -8.04 -7.43 17.91
CA SER A 102 -7.87 -7.31 19.37
C SER A 102 -8.42 -8.53 20.11
N SER A 103 -9.62 -9.00 19.76
CA SER A 103 -10.30 -10.12 20.43
C SER A 103 -10.10 -11.47 19.74
N SER A 104 -9.60 -11.48 18.51
CA SER A 104 -9.57 -12.63 17.60
C SER A 104 -10.96 -13.20 17.25
N CYS A 105 -12.04 -12.44 17.48
CA CYS A 105 -13.40 -12.85 17.12
C CYS A 105 -13.61 -12.74 15.61
N ILE A 106 -14.38 -13.69 15.05
CA ILE A 106 -14.77 -13.72 13.63
C ILE A 106 -16.29 -13.66 13.56
N GLU A 107 -16.81 -12.78 12.72
CA GLU A 107 -18.24 -12.64 12.43
C GLU A 107 -18.47 -12.66 10.92
N MET A 108 -19.57 -13.28 10.48
CA MET A 108 -20.01 -13.21 9.09
C MET A 108 -20.91 -11.98 8.95
N LEU A 109 -20.52 -11.03 8.10
CA LEU A 109 -21.29 -9.80 7.87
C LEU A 109 -22.49 -10.05 6.96
N MET A 110 -22.23 -10.73 5.85
CA MET A 110 -23.23 -11.02 4.82
C MET A 110 -22.80 -12.19 3.95
N GLN A 111 -23.78 -12.83 3.32
CA GLN A 111 -23.58 -13.78 2.23
C GLN A 111 -24.53 -13.38 1.08
N SER A 112 -24.04 -13.31 -0.16
CA SER A 112 -24.90 -12.94 -1.29
C SER A 112 -25.98 -13.99 -1.46
N GLU A 113 -27.25 -13.57 -1.47
CA GLU A 113 -28.40 -14.47 -1.55
C GLU A 113 -28.77 -14.86 -2.98
N SER A 114 -28.07 -14.34 -4.00
CA SER A 114 -28.50 -14.63 -5.36
C SER A 114 -28.32 -16.11 -5.69
N SER A 115 -29.29 -16.66 -6.40
CA SER A 115 -29.30 -18.04 -6.87
C SER A 115 -28.24 -18.31 -7.95
N ASN A 116 -27.44 -17.30 -8.31
CA ASN A 116 -26.40 -17.42 -9.31
C ASN A 116 -25.10 -17.78 -8.60
N GLU A 117 -24.50 -18.90 -8.99
CA GLU A 117 -23.21 -19.36 -8.47
C GLU A 117 -22.06 -18.37 -8.73
N ASP A 118 -22.30 -17.36 -9.57
CA ASP A 118 -21.31 -16.36 -9.98
C ASP A 118 -21.27 -15.12 -9.09
N ASP A 119 -22.18 -14.94 -8.13
CA ASP A 119 -22.17 -13.72 -7.30
C ASP A 119 -20.95 -13.68 -6.38
N CYS A 120 -20.07 -12.73 -6.63
CA CYS A 120 -18.86 -12.53 -5.86
C CYS A 120 -18.70 -11.08 -5.42
N LEU A 121 -18.12 -10.92 -4.24
CA LEU A 121 -17.68 -9.62 -3.78
C LEU A 121 -16.43 -9.22 -4.56
N THR A 122 -16.39 -7.97 -5.02
CA THR A 122 -15.31 -7.44 -5.84
C THR A 122 -14.49 -6.38 -5.13
N SER A 123 -15.07 -5.69 -4.14
CA SER A 123 -14.39 -4.66 -3.36
C SER A 123 -14.98 -4.49 -1.97
N LEU A 124 -14.12 -4.15 -1.00
CA LEU A 124 -14.47 -3.75 0.35
C LEU A 124 -13.82 -2.41 0.66
N ALA A 125 -14.54 -1.50 1.33
CA ALA A 125 -13.98 -0.25 1.80
C ALA A 125 -14.66 0.21 3.10
N TRP A 126 -13.90 0.32 4.17
CA TRP A 126 -14.35 0.91 5.42
C TRP A 126 -14.55 2.41 5.29
N ALA A 127 -15.60 2.91 5.97
CA ALA A 127 -15.71 4.32 6.26
C ALA A 127 -14.73 4.71 7.39
N ASP A 128 -14.36 5.99 7.42
CA ASP A 128 -13.44 6.54 8.42
C ASP A 128 -13.95 6.39 9.86
N ASP A 129 -15.26 6.21 10.05
CA ASP A 129 -15.90 5.98 11.34
C ASP A 129 -15.68 4.57 11.90
N GLY A 130 -15.21 3.63 11.07
CA GLY A 130 -15.01 2.22 11.40
C GLY A 130 -16.27 1.47 11.84
N ILE A 131 -17.46 1.99 11.52
CA ILE A 131 -18.76 1.34 11.78
C ILE A 131 -19.53 1.05 10.49
N HIS A 132 -19.25 1.77 9.41
CA HIS A 132 -19.82 1.48 8.11
C HIS A 132 -18.79 0.89 7.17
N ILE A 133 -19.23 -0.03 6.31
CA ILE A 133 -18.41 -0.62 5.26
C ILE A 133 -19.20 -0.68 3.96
N ALA A 134 -18.56 -0.29 2.87
CA ALA A 134 -19.07 -0.45 1.52
C ALA A 134 -18.60 -1.78 0.92
N LEU A 135 -19.50 -2.52 0.31
CA LEU A 135 -19.26 -3.79 -0.39
C LEU A 135 -19.65 -3.61 -1.86
N GLY A 136 -18.72 -3.84 -2.77
CA GLY A 136 -19.00 -3.88 -4.20
C GLY A 136 -19.22 -5.32 -4.67
N LEU A 137 -20.26 -5.55 -5.48
CA LEU A 137 -20.57 -6.84 -6.07
C LEU A 137 -20.28 -6.83 -7.58
N ASN A 138 -20.10 -8.00 -8.17
CA ASN A 138 -19.85 -8.16 -9.61
C ASN A 138 -21.06 -7.82 -10.49
N ASN A 139 -22.26 -7.73 -9.92
CA ASN A 139 -23.49 -7.26 -10.56
C ASN A 139 -23.58 -5.71 -10.66
N SER A 140 -22.49 -4.98 -10.36
CA SER A 140 -22.43 -3.51 -10.29
C SER A 140 -23.22 -2.87 -9.14
N GLU A 141 -23.66 -3.64 -8.16
CA GLU A 141 -24.28 -3.15 -6.94
C GLU A 141 -23.22 -2.73 -5.92
N ILE A 142 -23.51 -1.67 -5.17
CA ILE A 142 -22.73 -1.24 -4.02
C ILE A 142 -23.67 -1.22 -2.81
N GLN A 143 -23.31 -1.98 -1.79
CA GLN A 143 -24.03 -2.09 -0.53
C GLN A 143 -23.28 -1.34 0.57
N LEU A 144 -23.99 -0.62 1.43
CA LEU A 144 -23.40 0.03 2.60
C LEU A 144 -23.95 -0.65 3.85
N TRP A 145 -23.07 -1.21 4.67
CA TRP A 145 -23.45 -1.98 5.85
C TRP A 145 -23.08 -1.25 7.14
N ASP A 146 -23.99 -1.19 8.10
CA ASP A 146 -23.72 -0.86 9.50
C ASP A 146 -23.31 -2.16 10.23
N VAL A 147 -22.04 -2.26 10.61
CA VAL A 147 -21.47 -3.46 11.24
C VAL A 147 -21.84 -3.57 12.72
N VAL A 148 -22.32 -2.50 13.35
CA VAL A 148 -22.79 -2.53 14.74
C VAL A 148 -24.19 -3.11 14.81
N GLN A 149 -25.03 -2.75 13.84
CA GLN A 149 -26.40 -3.24 13.73
C GLN A 149 -26.51 -4.53 12.89
N MET A 150 -25.43 -4.94 12.21
CA MET A 150 -25.39 -6.06 11.27
C MET A 150 -26.49 -5.95 10.20
N ARG A 151 -26.57 -4.77 9.58
CA ARG A 151 -27.65 -4.42 8.66
C ARG A 151 -27.15 -3.58 7.50
N LEU A 152 -27.70 -3.84 6.31
CA LEU A 152 -27.69 -2.95 5.16
C LEU A 152 -28.43 -1.62 5.44
#